data_AF-A0A3D3JNG4-F1
#
_entry.id   AF-A0A3D3JNG4-F1
#
_cell.length_a   1.000
_cell.length_b   1.000
_cell.length_c   1.000
_cell.angle_alpha   90.00
_cell.angle_beta   90.00
_cell.angle_gamma   90.00
#
_symmetry.space_group_name_H-M   'P 1'
#
loop_
_entity.id
_entity.type
_entity.pdbx_description
1 polymer ?
#
loop_
_entity_poly.entity_id
_entity_poly.type
_entity_poly.pdbx_seq_one_letter_code
_entity_poly.pdbx_strand_id
1 'polypeptide(L)'
;TEEVYQYWTKKPGFELPFVNGVMGNEFHGGSAAEWAAWSGAVRKIHANEQFANRGVYPYCGALYGDSAGAEFLRMCMDFGYWFSWEIYLAEQRTEYGARKFLEKELKVHVQGWKAAIPGSERYLIMNLAHLLSAPPLSTNVNPGVDFKVYMEMMFNLLANDPEFFGLGGIQEYHAAYADEEYVRWVAKLFRHYCIEGKTSLLSSDPYILTHIENPDFDNGLKGWTISGAGEDSIGVKYLDAFGSLQGRYYNYKQAPDHGNRFLWMKSSRLRPNVCSQEIRNLQPGKLYSVKALSGDYADLLNGGDAKKILALSVSIEGAEVIAEKSFQEEWRSNEPSAMGARGGTYYYWMNLHRVVFRATSGQAQLVISDWAGGREPDGPAGQETICNFIEVQPYLE
;
A
#
# COMPACT_ATOMS: atom_id res chain seq x y z
N THR A 1 18.00 -12.36 28.56
CA THR A 1 16.82 -13.14 28.99
C THR A 1 15.93 -12.38 29.95
N GLU A 2 16.39 -12.03 31.16
CA GLU A 2 15.50 -11.43 32.17
C GLU A 2 14.86 -10.11 31.71
N GLU A 3 15.63 -9.25 31.07
CA GLU A 3 15.13 -7.99 30.52
C GLU A 3 14.01 -8.20 29.50
N VAL A 4 14.20 -9.11 28.54
CA VAL A 4 13.19 -9.46 27.53
C VAL A 4 11.93 -10.02 28.19
N TYR A 5 12.08 -10.93 29.15
CA TYR A 5 10.97 -11.50 29.92
C TYR A 5 10.17 -10.39 30.60
N GLN A 6 10.82 -9.53 31.38
CA GLN A 6 10.18 -8.43 32.10
C GLN A 6 9.52 -7.43 31.15
N TYR A 7 10.12 -7.19 29.99
CA TYR A 7 9.58 -6.28 28.99
C TYR A 7 8.30 -6.82 28.36
N TRP A 8 8.29 -8.09 27.92
CA TRP A 8 7.13 -8.69 27.26
C TRP A 8 5.97 -8.95 28.22
N THR A 9 6.22 -9.43 29.44
CA THR A 9 5.15 -9.77 30.39
C THR A 9 4.43 -8.56 30.99
N LYS A 10 4.96 -7.35 30.79
CA LYS A 10 4.32 -6.07 31.16
C LYS A 10 3.54 -5.42 30.01
N LYS A 11 3.41 -6.12 28.88
CA LYS A 11 2.61 -5.63 27.76
C LYS A 11 1.14 -5.96 27.96
N PRO A 12 0.22 -5.17 27.39
CA PRO A 12 -1.22 -5.42 27.49
C PRO A 12 -1.64 -6.84 27.06
N GLY A 13 -0.86 -7.47 26.17
CA GLY A 13 -1.01 -8.86 25.75
C GLY A 13 -1.02 -9.92 26.87
N PHE A 14 -0.41 -9.62 28.02
CA PHE A 14 -0.39 -10.49 29.21
C PHE A 14 -1.30 -10.00 30.34
N GLU A 15 -1.97 -8.86 30.17
CA GLU A 15 -2.80 -8.24 31.21
C GLU A 15 -4.30 -8.24 30.82
N LEU A 16 -4.61 -8.01 29.55
CA LEU A 16 -5.99 -7.83 29.08
C LEU A 16 -6.70 -9.17 28.88
N PRO A 17 -7.96 -9.34 29.31
CA PRO A 17 -8.64 -10.64 29.27
C PRO A 17 -9.08 -11.08 27.86
N PHE A 18 -9.12 -10.18 26.89
CA PHE A 18 -9.63 -10.42 25.53
C PHE A 18 -8.53 -10.64 24.48
N VAL A 19 -7.28 -10.79 24.92
CA VAL A 19 -6.12 -11.13 24.07
C VAL A 19 -5.45 -12.38 24.63
N ASN A 20 -4.60 -13.03 23.83
CA ASN A 20 -4.00 -14.33 24.12
C ASN A 20 -2.46 -14.29 24.10
N GLY A 21 -1.86 -13.12 24.32
CA GLY A 21 -0.41 -12.94 24.34
C GLY A 21 0.05 -11.69 23.61
N VAL A 22 1.33 -11.68 23.25
CA VAL A 22 1.97 -10.58 22.52
C VAL A 22 2.51 -11.05 21.18
N MET A 23 2.46 -10.18 20.18
CA MET A 23 3.19 -10.37 18.94
C MET A 23 4.47 -9.53 18.98
N GLY A 24 5.64 -10.16 18.80
CA GLY A 24 6.92 -9.46 18.79
C GLY A 24 7.33 -9.10 17.36
N ASN A 25 7.63 -7.84 17.11
CA ASN A 25 7.91 -7.32 15.77
C ASN A 25 9.34 -7.63 15.30
N GLU A 26 9.53 -7.75 13.98
CA GLU A 26 10.84 -7.77 13.28
C GLU A 26 11.81 -8.89 13.71
N PHE A 27 11.35 -10.12 13.86
CA PHE A 27 12.27 -11.25 14.00
C PHE A 27 12.95 -11.58 12.67
N HIS A 28 14.15 -11.03 12.46
CA HIS A 28 15.12 -11.42 11.44
C HIS A 28 16.50 -10.81 11.78
N GLY A 29 17.59 -11.40 11.28
CA GLY A 29 18.93 -10.80 11.36
C GLY A 29 19.57 -10.66 12.75
N GLY A 30 18.99 -11.28 13.79
CA GLY A 30 19.47 -11.19 15.18
C GLY A 30 20.81 -11.90 15.43
N SER A 31 21.56 -11.42 16.43
CA SER A 31 22.78 -12.02 16.93
C SER A 31 22.50 -13.27 17.79
N ALA A 32 23.52 -14.11 17.98
CA ALA A 32 23.41 -15.30 18.83
C ALA A 32 22.96 -14.96 20.27
N ALA A 33 23.41 -13.82 20.81
CA ALA A 33 23.03 -13.37 22.15
C ALA A 33 21.55 -12.96 22.21
N GLU A 34 21.03 -12.33 21.17
CA GLU A 34 19.62 -11.95 21.06
C GLU A 34 18.73 -13.19 20.95
N TRP A 35 19.06 -14.13 20.05
CA TRP A 35 18.32 -15.40 19.93
C TRP A 35 18.29 -16.19 21.24
N ALA A 36 19.41 -16.25 21.96
CA ALA A 36 19.47 -16.88 23.28
C ALA A 36 18.59 -16.15 24.31
N ALA A 37 18.59 -14.81 24.29
CA ALA A 37 17.79 -13.99 25.19
C ALA A 37 16.29 -14.13 24.92
N TRP A 38 15.86 -14.09 23.65
CA TRP A 38 14.48 -14.28 23.23
C TRP A 38 13.99 -15.69 23.55
N SER A 39 14.75 -16.72 23.18
CA SER A 39 14.41 -18.12 23.46
C SER A 39 14.27 -18.38 24.97
N GLY A 40 15.20 -17.85 25.77
CA GLY A 40 15.14 -17.96 27.22
C GLY A 40 13.90 -17.28 27.82
N ALA A 41 13.50 -16.12 27.27
CA ALA A 41 12.32 -15.40 27.74
C ALA A 41 11.03 -16.14 27.39
N VAL A 42 10.90 -16.66 26.16
CA VAL A 42 9.74 -17.47 25.74
C VAL A 42 9.60 -18.72 26.63
N ARG A 43 10.69 -19.44 26.90
CA ARG A 43 10.68 -20.58 27.83
C ARG A 43 10.20 -20.21 29.23
N LYS A 44 10.68 -19.09 29.76
CA LYS A 44 10.29 -18.61 31.10
C LYS A 44 8.83 -18.18 31.15
N ILE A 45 8.31 -17.57 30.08
CA ILE A 45 6.88 -17.23 29.95
C ILE A 45 6.03 -18.48 29.92
N HIS A 46 6.36 -19.45 29.06
CA HIS A 46 5.61 -20.70 28.92
C HIS A 46 5.55 -21.51 30.23
N ALA A 47 6.65 -21.54 30.98
CA ALA A 47 6.72 -22.25 32.26
C ALA A 47 6.00 -21.54 33.42
N ASN A 48 5.53 -20.29 33.24
CA ASN A 48 4.88 -19.53 34.29
C ASN A 48 3.36 -19.73 34.25
N GLU A 49 2.81 -20.40 35.26
CA GLU A 49 1.37 -20.68 35.38
C GLU A 49 0.49 -19.41 35.38
N GLN A 50 1.01 -18.26 35.82
CA GLN A 50 0.29 -16.98 35.73
C GLN A 50 -0.06 -16.62 34.28
N PHE A 51 0.76 -17.05 33.33
CA PHE A 51 0.61 -16.80 31.91
C PHE A 51 0.07 -18.02 31.15
N ALA A 52 -0.59 -18.95 31.85
CA ALA A 52 -1.29 -20.05 31.20
C ALA A 52 -2.23 -19.53 30.10
N ASN A 53 -2.15 -20.13 28.92
CA ASN A 53 -2.88 -19.73 27.71
C ASN A 53 -2.47 -18.38 27.09
N ARG A 54 -1.29 -17.84 27.45
CA ARG A 54 -0.70 -16.65 26.81
C ARG A 54 0.55 -17.05 26.04
N GLY A 55 0.66 -16.55 24.81
CA GLY A 55 1.78 -16.83 23.91
C GLY A 55 2.67 -15.64 23.61
N VAL A 56 3.83 -15.94 23.05
CA VAL A 56 4.65 -14.97 22.32
C VAL A 56 4.64 -15.41 20.86
N TYR A 57 4.06 -14.59 20.00
CA TYR A 57 3.88 -14.87 18.58
C TYR A 57 4.91 -14.07 17.78
N PRO A 58 5.87 -14.72 17.12
CA PRO A 58 6.87 -14.01 16.32
C PRO A 58 6.21 -13.39 15.08
N TYR A 59 6.44 -12.11 14.84
CA TYR A 59 6.25 -11.47 13.54
C TYR A 59 7.63 -11.39 12.87
N CYS A 60 7.80 -12.06 11.74
CA CYS A 60 9.13 -12.38 11.22
C CYS A 60 9.22 -12.29 9.70
N GLY A 61 10.45 -12.12 9.22
CA GLY A 61 10.81 -12.43 7.83
C GLY A 61 10.93 -13.94 7.61
N ALA A 62 11.61 -14.33 6.53
CA ALA A 62 11.88 -15.74 6.22
C ALA A 62 12.99 -16.32 7.12
N LEU A 63 12.63 -16.87 8.29
CA LEU A 63 13.59 -17.45 9.24
C LEU A 63 14.08 -18.86 8.88
N TYR A 64 13.46 -19.55 7.92
CA TYR A 64 13.86 -20.92 7.55
C TYR A 64 15.27 -21.04 6.95
N GLY A 65 15.88 -19.92 6.53
CA GLY A 65 17.27 -19.87 6.05
C GLY A 65 18.31 -19.63 7.14
N ASP A 66 17.88 -19.32 8.37
CA ASP A 66 18.76 -19.03 9.52
C ASP A 66 18.61 -20.11 10.60
N SER A 67 19.71 -20.73 11.02
CA SER A 67 19.65 -21.85 11.97
C SER A 67 19.12 -21.42 13.34
N ALA A 68 19.49 -20.25 13.82
CA ALA A 68 19.06 -19.75 15.13
C ALA A 68 17.58 -19.35 15.13
N GLY A 69 17.13 -18.64 14.09
CA GLY A 69 15.72 -18.32 13.87
C GLY A 69 14.84 -19.57 13.70
N ALA A 70 15.32 -20.58 12.96
CA ALA A 70 14.59 -21.84 12.79
C ALA A 70 14.45 -22.63 14.10
N GLU A 71 15.50 -22.69 14.92
CA GLU A 71 15.44 -23.31 16.26
C GLU A 71 14.48 -22.56 17.20
N PHE A 72 14.51 -21.22 17.17
CA PHE A 72 13.57 -20.39 17.92
C PHE A 72 12.12 -20.68 17.53
N LEU A 73 11.83 -20.77 16.22
CA LEU A 73 10.48 -21.08 15.74
C LEU A 73 10.03 -22.50 16.11
N ARG A 74 10.90 -23.51 16.01
CA ARG A 74 10.58 -24.87 16.46
C ARG A 74 10.15 -24.89 17.92
N MET A 75 10.90 -24.20 18.79
CA MET A 75 10.54 -24.05 20.20
C MET A 75 9.17 -23.36 20.37
N CYS A 76 8.89 -22.28 19.62
CA CYS A 76 7.58 -21.62 19.67
C CYS A 76 6.45 -22.59 19.27
N MET A 77 6.65 -23.38 18.20
CA MET A 77 5.69 -24.37 17.73
C MET A 77 5.46 -25.49 18.76
N ASP A 78 6.52 -25.98 19.42
CA ASP A 78 6.43 -26.99 20.48
C ASP A 78 5.58 -26.49 21.67
N PHE A 79 5.56 -25.18 21.91
CA PHE A 79 4.71 -24.54 22.92
C PHE A 79 3.30 -24.22 22.43
N GLY A 80 2.98 -24.54 21.18
CA GLY A 80 1.69 -24.24 20.58
C GLY A 80 1.55 -22.81 20.08
N TYR A 81 2.63 -22.04 19.97
CA TYR A 81 2.58 -20.64 19.55
C TYR A 81 2.70 -20.52 18.03
N TRP A 82 1.76 -19.76 17.45
CA TRP A 82 1.78 -19.37 16.04
C TRP A 82 2.88 -18.35 15.74
N PHE A 83 3.22 -18.21 14.46
CA PHE A 83 4.11 -17.16 13.97
C PHE A 83 3.53 -16.52 12.71
N SER A 84 3.81 -15.24 12.54
CA SER A 84 3.37 -14.43 11.42
C SER A 84 4.54 -14.18 10.49
N TRP A 85 4.46 -14.70 9.27
CA TRP A 85 5.43 -14.37 8.23
C TRP A 85 4.97 -13.15 7.46
N GLU A 86 5.76 -12.09 7.55
CA GLU A 86 5.59 -10.86 6.79
C GLU A 86 6.03 -11.04 5.34
N ILE A 87 5.12 -10.77 4.41
CA ILE A 87 5.44 -10.70 2.99
C ILE A 87 4.68 -9.59 2.27
N TYR A 88 5.44 -8.69 1.63
CA TYR A 88 4.91 -7.50 0.99
C TYR A 88 5.16 -7.58 -0.51
N LEU A 89 4.09 -7.80 -1.26
CA LEU A 89 4.14 -8.04 -2.70
C LEU A 89 3.44 -6.91 -3.43
N ALA A 90 4.14 -6.24 -4.34
CA ALA A 90 3.60 -5.16 -5.17
C ALA A 90 3.04 -5.69 -6.50
N GLU A 91 2.11 -4.96 -7.12
CA GLU A 91 1.46 -5.41 -8.35
C GLU A 91 2.45 -5.59 -9.50
N GLN A 92 2.14 -6.54 -10.39
CA GLN A 92 2.88 -6.74 -11.63
C GLN A 92 2.16 -6.10 -12.80
N ARG A 93 2.89 -5.75 -13.86
CA ARG A 93 2.32 -5.06 -15.05
C ARG A 93 1.25 -5.83 -15.80
N THR A 94 1.21 -7.15 -15.64
CA THR A 94 0.28 -8.03 -16.35
C THR A 94 -0.30 -9.04 -15.39
N GLU A 95 -1.52 -9.50 -15.65
CA GLU A 95 -2.17 -10.51 -14.82
C GLU A 95 -1.37 -11.82 -14.80
N TYR A 96 -0.86 -12.26 -15.96
CA TYR A 96 -0.01 -13.45 -16.06
C TYR A 96 1.28 -13.29 -15.23
N GLY A 97 1.93 -12.12 -15.33
CA GLY A 97 3.11 -11.80 -14.53
C GLY A 97 2.81 -11.81 -13.03
N ALA A 98 1.67 -11.26 -12.62
CA ALA A 98 1.22 -11.30 -11.23
C ALA A 98 1.03 -12.73 -10.74
N ARG A 99 0.33 -13.59 -11.49
CA ARG A 99 0.15 -15.00 -11.12
C ARG A 99 1.49 -15.72 -10.95
N LYS A 100 2.42 -15.54 -11.89
CA LYS A 100 3.76 -16.15 -11.82
C LYS A 100 4.58 -15.63 -10.65
N PHE A 101 4.50 -14.33 -10.38
CA PHE A 101 5.17 -13.70 -9.25
C PHE A 101 4.63 -14.22 -7.93
N LEU A 102 3.30 -14.24 -7.74
CA LEU A 102 2.66 -14.75 -6.53
C LEU A 102 2.94 -16.24 -6.31
N GLU A 103 2.89 -17.06 -7.37
CA GLU A 103 3.30 -18.47 -7.30
C GLU A 103 4.75 -18.58 -6.78
N LYS A 104 5.68 -17.79 -7.33
CA LYS A 104 7.07 -17.83 -6.93
C LYS A 104 7.27 -17.35 -5.49
N GLU A 105 6.76 -16.17 -5.14
CA GLU A 105 7.06 -15.53 -3.85
C GLU A 105 6.28 -16.15 -2.68
N LEU A 106 5.10 -16.73 -2.91
CA LEU A 106 4.33 -17.36 -1.84
C LEU A 106 4.59 -18.86 -1.77
N LYS A 107 4.38 -19.58 -2.88
CA LYS A 107 4.41 -21.06 -2.86
C LYS A 107 5.79 -21.59 -2.57
N VAL A 108 6.82 -21.07 -3.25
CA VAL A 108 8.20 -21.56 -3.08
C VAL A 108 8.71 -21.30 -1.66
N HIS A 109 8.35 -20.15 -1.08
CA HIS A 109 8.73 -19.84 0.30
C HIS A 109 8.01 -20.73 1.32
N VAL A 110 6.72 -21.00 1.16
CA VAL A 110 6.01 -21.98 2.01
C VAL A 110 6.60 -23.39 1.87
N GLN A 111 7.01 -23.79 0.67
CA GLN A 111 7.76 -25.04 0.50
C GLN A 111 9.10 -25.02 1.25
N GLY A 112 9.81 -23.89 1.26
CA GLY A 112 11.01 -23.68 2.06
C GLY A 112 10.76 -23.82 3.57
N TRP A 113 9.68 -23.22 4.07
CA TRP A 113 9.23 -23.37 5.45
C TRP A 113 8.99 -24.84 5.82
N LYS A 114 8.22 -25.57 5.00
CA LYS A 114 7.92 -26.99 5.23
C LYS A 114 9.18 -27.87 5.22
N ALA A 115 10.11 -27.58 4.32
CA ALA A 115 11.35 -28.35 4.18
C ALA A 115 12.28 -28.14 5.39
N ALA A 116 12.44 -26.90 5.86
CA ALA A 116 13.33 -26.57 6.97
C ALA A 116 12.69 -26.85 8.34
N ILE A 117 11.38 -26.64 8.46
CA ILE A 117 10.61 -26.76 9.69
C ILE A 117 9.32 -27.53 9.38
N PRO A 118 9.36 -28.89 9.38
CA PRO A 118 8.20 -29.71 9.06
C PRO A 118 7.00 -29.41 9.96
N GLY A 119 5.81 -29.26 9.35
CA GLY A 119 4.57 -28.92 10.06
C GLY A 119 4.39 -27.44 10.36
N SER A 120 5.34 -26.58 9.97
CA SER A 120 5.27 -25.12 10.20
C SER A 120 4.06 -24.47 9.55
N GLU A 121 3.52 -25.02 8.46
CA GLU A 121 2.34 -24.49 7.79
C GLU A 121 1.13 -24.37 8.73
N ARG A 122 1.00 -25.31 9.69
CA ARG A 122 -0.08 -25.30 10.70
C ARG A 122 0.04 -24.20 11.74
N TYR A 123 1.23 -23.63 11.85
CA TYR A 123 1.52 -22.55 12.77
C TYR A 123 1.74 -21.20 12.10
N LEU A 124 1.79 -21.21 10.77
CA LEU A 124 2.07 -20.06 9.94
C LEU A 124 0.80 -19.23 9.73
N ILE A 125 0.88 -17.97 10.14
CA ILE A 125 -0.04 -16.90 9.77
C ILE A 125 0.61 -16.12 8.63
N MET A 126 -0.06 -16.03 7.48
CA MET A 126 0.38 -15.19 6.38
C MET A 126 0.04 -13.73 6.70
N ASN A 127 1.04 -12.87 6.87
CA ASN A 127 0.84 -11.43 7.01
C ASN A 127 1.12 -10.74 5.67
N LEU A 128 0.03 -10.43 4.99
CA LEU A 128 0.04 -9.71 3.73
C LEU A 128 0.02 -8.20 4.05
N ALA A 129 0.63 -7.36 3.22
CA ALA A 129 0.60 -5.90 3.42
C ALA A 129 -0.31 -5.17 2.45
N HIS A 130 -1.56 -5.61 2.31
CA HIS A 130 -2.46 -4.92 1.40
C HIS A 130 -3.12 -3.70 2.01
N LEU A 131 -3.24 -3.63 3.33
CA LEU A 131 -3.74 -2.42 3.99
C LEU A 131 -2.69 -1.29 3.98
N LEU A 132 -1.45 -1.58 3.59
CA LEU A 132 -0.49 -0.58 3.10
C LEU A 132 -0.96 -0.07 1.72
N SER A 133 -2.05 0.70 1.62
CA SER A 133 -2.72 1.03 0.33
C SER A 133 -2.84 2.52 0.04
N ALA A 134 -2.47 3.33 1.02
CA ALA A 134 -2.44 4.78 0.97
C ALA A 134 -1.17 5.29 1.65
N PRO A 135 -0.70 6.49 1.32
CA PRO A 135 0.47 7.07 1.96
C PRO A 135 0.38 7.09 3.50
N PRO A 136 1.51 7.01 4.24
CA PRO A 136 2.86 7.35 3.79
C PRO A 136 3.62 6.21 3.10
N LEU A 137 3.10 4.99 3.14
CA LEU A 137 3.65 3.80 2.49
C LEU A 137 2.51 3.02 1.83
N SER A 138 2.72 2.57 0.59
CA SER A 138 1.72 1.90 -0.23
C SER A 138 2.36 0.76 -1.03
N THR A 139 1.77 -0.44 -0.97
CA THR A 139 1.98 -1.54 -1.92
C THR A 139 1.07 -1.44 -3.14
N ASN A 140 0.08 -0.53 -3.14
CA ASN A 140 -0.58 -0.07 -4.35
C ASN A 140 0.36 0.91 -5.07
N VAL A 141 1.07 0.41 -6.08
CA VAL A 141 2.18 1.15 -6.70
C VAL A 141 2.07 1.30 -8.21
N ASN A 142 1.08 0.68 -8.83
CA ASN A 142 0.83 0.75 -10.27
C ASN A 142 -0.61 1.21 -10.55
N PRO A 143 -0.84 2.48 -10.91
CA PRO A 143 -2.18 3.03 -11.11
C PRO A 143 -2.91 2.48 -12.36
N GLY A 144 -2.25 1.61 -13.15
CA GLY A 144 -2.86 0.88 -14.26
C GLY A 144 -3.40 -0.51 -13.90
N VAL A 145 -3.29 -0.94 -12.64
CA VAL A 145 -3.74 -2.24 -12.14
C VAL A 145 -4.84 -2.06 -11.11
N ASP A 146 -5.85 -2.92 -11.14
CA ASP A 146 -6.86 -2.97 -10.08
C ASP A 146 -6.23 -3.63 -8.84
N PHE A 147 -5.83 -2.80 -7.87
CA PHE A 147 -5.17 -3.28 -6.67
C PHE A 147 -6.08 -4.23 -5.86
N LYS A 148 -7.39 -4.03 -5.84
CA LYS A 148 -8.34 -4.91 -5.14
C LYS A 148 -8.36 -6.31 -5.77
N VAL A 149 -8.29 -6.39 -7.10
CA VAL A 149 -8.15 -7.68 -7.81
C VAL A 149 -6.80 -8.32 -7.51
N TYR A 150 -5.71 -7.55 -7.46
CA TYR A 150 -4.40 -8.10 -7.09
C TYR A 150 -4.37 -8.66 -5.66
N MET A 151 -4.96 -7.96 -4.69
CA MET A 151 -5.16 -8.46 -3.32
C MET A 151 -5.91 -9.80 -3.35
N GLU A 152 -7.03 -9.84 -4.07
CA GLU A 152 -7.84 -11.05 -4.20
C GLU A 152 -7.06 -12.22 -4.81
N MET A 153 -6.19 -11.99 -5.79
CA MET A 153 -5.38 -13.06 -6.39
C MET A 153 -4.54 -13.81 -5.35
N MET A 154 -4.03 -13.13 -4.31
CA MET A 154 -3.31 -13.76 -3.22
C MET A 154 -4.23 -14.62 -2.35
N PHE A 155 -5.38 -14.08 -1.92
CA PHE A 155 -6.36 -14.87 -1.17
C PHE A 155 -6.84 -16.09 -1.96
N ASN A 156 -7.09 -15.92 -3.26
CA ASN A 156 -7.50 -16.99 -4.14
C ASN A 156 -6.43 -18.09 -4.24
N LEU A 157 -5.14 -17.72 -4.37
CA LEU A 157 -4.04 -18.67 -4.37
C LEU A 157 -3.96 -19.44 -3.05
N LEU A 158 -3.99 -18.73 -1.91
CA LEU A 158 -3.91 -19.32 -0.57
C LEU A 158 -5.09 -20.28 -0.30
N ALA A 159 -6.28 -19.97 -0.82
CA ALA A 159 -7.48 -20.79 -0.61
C ALA A 159 -7.53 -22.05 -1.51
N ASN A 160 -6.85 -22.04 -2.67
CA ASN A 160 -7.01 -23.08 -3.69
C ASN A 160 -5.79 -23.98 -3.87
N ASP A 161 -4.57 -23.50 -3.62
CA ASP A 161 -3.37 -24.32 -3.83
C ASP A 161 -3.09 -25.22 -2.61
N PRO A 162 -2.92 -26.54 -2.81
CA PRO A 162 -2.75 -27.50 -1.72
C PRO A 162 -1.48 -27.26 -0.88
N GLU A 163 -0.50 -26.49 -1.37
CA GLU A 163 0.64 -26.10 -0.55
C GLU A 163 0.25 -25.25 0.67
N PHE A 164 -0.90 -24.58 0.63
CA PHE A 164 -1.39 -23.77 1.74
C PHE A 164 -2.43 -24.50 2.59
N PHE A 165 -2.67 -25.79 2.34
CA PHE A 165 -3.58 -26.56 3.17
C PHE A 165 -3.11 -26.63 4.62
N GLY A 166 -3.98 -26.20 5.53
CA GLY A 166 -3.70 -26.20 6.96
C GLY A 166 -3.01 -24.95 7.48
N LEU A 167 -2.90 -23.87 6.70
CA LEU A 167 -2.42 -22.57 7.20
C LEU A 167 -3.07 -22.18 8.52
N GLY A 168 -2.27 -21.69 9.46
CA GLY A 168 -2.72 -21.26 10.78
C GLY A 168 -3.59 -20.00 10.75
N GLY A 169 -3.39 -19.13 9.75
CA GLY A 169 -4.26 -17.98 9.52
C GLY A 169 -3.76 -17.02 8.45
N ILE A 170 -4.52 -15.94 8.25
CA ILE A 170 -4.16 -14.81 7.41
C ILE A 170 -4.41 -13.53 8.23
N GLN A 171 -3.51 -12.57 8.10
CA GLN A 171 -3.68 -11.22 8.62
C GLN A 171 -3.19 -10.18 7.60
N GLU A 172 -3.55 -8.92 7.83
CA GLU A 172 -3.27 -7.81 6.93
C GLU A 172 -2.60 -6.64 7.68
N TYR A 173 -1.49 -6.18 7.14
CA TYR A 173 -0.73 -5.01 7.57
C TYR A 173 -0.96 -3.86 6.57
N HIS A 174 -1.19 -2.60 6.95
CA HIS A 174 -1.48 -2.05 8.26
C HIS A 174 -2.62 -1.06 8.10
N ALA A 175 -3.73 -1.26 8.83
CA ALA A 175 -4.96 -0.49 8.64
C ALA A 175 -4.79 1.04 8.81
N ALA A 176 -3.77 1.51 9.53
CA ALA A 176 -3.50 2.94 9.68
C ALA A 176 -3.04 3.60 8.36
N TYR A 177 -2.61 2.81 7.38
CA TYR A 177 -2.16 3.26 6.05
C TYR A 177 -3.15 2.85 4.94
N ALA A 178 -4.40 2.58 5.32
CA ALA A 178 -5.47 2.26 4.41
C ALA A 178 -6.51 3.36 4.39
N ASP A 179 -7.12 3.57 3.23
CA ASP A 179 -8.42 4.21 3.19
C ASP A 179 -9.52 3.24 3.64
N GLU A 180 -10.70 3.79 3.96
CA GLU A 180 -11.82 2.99 4.46
C GLU A 180 -12.30 1.91 3.46
N GLU A 181 -12.08 2.11 2.15
CA GLU A 181 -12.53 1.18 1.12
C GLU A 181 -11.73 -0.12 1.19
N TYR A 182 -10.41 -0.04 1.31
CA TYR A 182 -9.55 -1.22 1.43
C TYR A 182 -9.77 -1.98 2.73
N VAL A 183 -10.08 -1.29 3.83
CA VAL A 183 -10.48 -1.95 5.08
C VAL A 183 -11.76 -2.77 4.88
N ARG A 184 -12.77 -2.21 4.20
CA ARG A 184 -14.00 -2.95 3.85
C ARG A 184 -13.74 -4.08 2.87
N TRP A 185 -12.85 -3.89 1.90
CA TRP A 185 -12.50 -4.90 0.91
C TRP A 185 -11.81 -6.10 1.56
N VAL A 186 -10.81 -5.88 2.40
CA VAL A 186 -10.16 -6.94 3.19
C VAL A 186 -11.17 -7.68 4.06
N ALA A 187 -12.08 -6.98 4.72
CA ALA A 187 -13.13 -7.64 5.52
C ALA A 187 -14.00 -8.57 4.67
N LYS A 188 -14.32 -8.19 3.42
CA LYS A 188 -15.03 -9.06 2.48
C LYS A 188 -14.17 -10.25 2.03
N LEU A 189 -12.88 -10.06 1.79
CA LEU A 189 -11.95 -11.15 1.45
C LEU A 189 -11.83 -12.16 2.60
N PHE A 190 -11.65 -11.70 3.84
CA PHE A 190 -11.67 -12.57 5.02
C PHE A 190 -12.98 -13.33 5.15
N ARG A 191 -14.11 -12.65 4.98
CA ARG A 191 -15.42 -13.30 5.05
C ARG A 191 -15.55 -14.39 3.98
N HIS A 192 -15.20 -14.08 2.74
CA HIS A 192 -15.38 -14.97 1.60
C HIS A 192 -14.44 -16.18 1.65
N TYR A 193 -13.13 -15.95 1.79
CA TYR A 193 -12.11 -17.00 1.70
C TYR A 193 -11.87 -17.70 3.05
N CYS A 194 -11.76 -16.95 4.15
CA CYS A 194 -11.32 -17.51 5.43
C CYS A 194 -12.48 -18.03 6.30
N ILE A 195 -13.64 -17.35 6.28
CA ILE A 195 -14.77 -17.68 7.16
C ILE A 195 -15.79 -18.57 6.43
N GLU A 196 -16.18 -18.22 5.21
CA GLU A 196 -17.14 -18.98 4.41
C GLU A 196 -16.49 -20.12 3.61
N GLY A 197 -15.16 -20.13 3.51
CA GLY A 197 -14.42 -21.19 2.81
C GLY A 197 -14.67 -21.23 1.31
N LYS A 198 -15.04 -20.11 0.69
CA LYS A 198 -15.28 -20.03 -0.75
C LYS A 198 -13.95 -20.02 -1.50
N THR A 199 -13.97 -20.64 -2.68
CA THR A 199 -12.79 -20.80 -3.55
C THR A 199 -12.92 -20.08 -4.89
N SER A 200 -14.14 -19.65 -5.24
CA SER A 200 -14.40 -18.82 -6.42
C SER A 200 -13.91 -17.39 -6.20
N LEU A 201 -13.72 -16.65 -7.29
CA LEU A 201 -13.52 -15.20 -7.21
C LEU A 201 -14.75 -14.51 -6.58
N LEU A 202 -14.48 -13.46 -5.81
CA LEU A 202 -15.40 -12.53 -5.17
C LEU A 202 -15.68 -11.35 -6.10
N SER A 203 -14.66 -10.81 -6.78
CA SER A 203 -14.83 -9.78 -7.80
C SER A 203 -14.87 -10.35 -9.22
N SER A 204 -15.56 -9.64 -10.11
CA SER A 204 -15.51 -9.86 -11.57
C SER A 204 -14.73 -8.77 -12.30
N ASP A 205 -14.11 -7.85 -11.57
CA ASP A 205 -13.37 -6.73 -12.15
C ASP A 205 -12.05 -7.19 -12.80
N PRO A 206 -11.61 -6.55 -13.89
CA PRO A 206 -10.40 -6.94 -14.59
C PRO A 206 -9.14 -6.53 -13.83
N TYR A 207 -8.07 -7.29 -13.98
CA TYR A 207 -6.77 -6.96 -13.40
C TYR A 207 -6.17 -5.66 -13.97
N ILE A 208 -6.32 -5.43 -15.27
CA ILE A 208 -5.82 -4.21 -15.94
C ILE A 208 -6.94 -3.17 -16.01
N LEU A 209 -6.65 -1.99 -15.45
CA LEU A 209 -7.54 -0.84 -15.55
C LEU A 209 -7.42 -0.22 -16.95
N THR A 210 -8.56 -0.03 -17.59
CA THR A 210 -8.65 0.50 -18.97
C THR A 210 -9.39 1.83 -19.05
N HIS A 211 -9.64 2.45 -17.89
CA HIS A 211 -10.42 3.65 -17.76
C HIS A 211 -9.70 4.89 -18.30
N ILE A 212 -8.37 4.95 -18.13
CA ILE A 212 -7.50 6.00 -18.66
C ILE A 212 -6.19 5.41 -19.17
N GLU A 213 -5.44 6.19 -19.94
CA GLU A 213 -4.11 5.86 -20.42
C GLU A 213 -3.03 6.73 -19.76
N ASN A 214 -1.82 6.18 -19.68
CA ASN A 214 -0.62 6.87 -19.23
C ASN A 214 -0.79 7.57 -17.85
N PRO A 215 -1.26 6.85 -16.81
CA PRO A 215 -1.60 7.41 -15.50
C PRO A 215 -0.40 7.96 -14.69
N ASP A 216 0.82 7.54 -15.05
CA ASP A 216 2.08 7.97 -14.42
C ASP A 216 2.90 8.93 -15.30
N PHE A 217 2.35 9.38 -16.44
CA PHE A 217 3.05 10.24 -17.40
C PHE A 217 4.37 9.65 -17.95
N ASP A 218 4.53 8.33 -17.90
CA ASP A 218 5.71 7.62 -18.40
C ASP A 218 5.96 7.86 -19.90
N ASN A 219 4.88 8.08 -20.66
CA ASN A 219 4.92 8.41 -22.09
C ASN A 219 4.71 9.91 -22.34
N GLY A 220 5.15 10.77 -21.42
CA GLY A 220 4.94 12.22 -21.49
C GLY A 220 3.45 12.55 -21.36
N LEU A 221 2.95 13.47 -22.20
CA LEU A 221 1.54 13.89 -22.22
C LEU A 221 0.67 13.05 -23.17
N LYS A 222 1.19 11.92 -23.69
CA LYS A 222 0.41 11.05 -24.58
C LYS A 222 -0.88 10.59 -23.89
N GLY A 223 -2.01 10.70 -24.58
CA GLY A 223 -3.34 10.34 -24.08
C GLY A 223 -4.05 11.47 -23.30
N TRP A 224 -3.34 12.56 -22.99
CA TRP A 224 -3.87 13.69 -22.23
C TRP A 224 -4.15 14.90 -23.13
N THR A 225 -5.29 15.54 -22.93
CA THR A 225 -5.65 16.81 -23.57
C THR A 225 -5.22 17.96 -22.67
N ILE A 226 -4.51 18.92 -23.26
CA ILE A 226 -3.78 19.96 -22.53
C ILE A 226 -4.26 21.35 -22.95
N SER A 227 -4.61 22.16 -21.97
CA SER A 227 -4.89 23.59 -22.12
C SER A 227 -4.04 24.37 -21.13
N GLY A 228 -2.82 24.73 -21.53
CA GLY A 228 -1.88 25.48 -20.69
C GLY A 228 -2.26 26.95 -20.52
N ALA A 229 -1.87 27.57 -19.41
CA ALA A 229 -2.13 28.97 -19.12
C ALA A 229 -1.25 29.96 -19.93
N GLY A 230 -0.21 29.45 -20.59
CA GLY A 230 0.73 30.15 -21.46
C GLY A 230 1.73 29.18 -22.09
N GLU A 231 2.73 29.69 -22.80
CA GLU A 231 3.87 28.87 -23.24
C GLU A 231 4.60 28.29 -22.02
N ASP A 232 5.03 27.03 -22.12
CA ASP A 232 5.80 26.32 -21.08
C ASP A 232 5.16 26.36 -19.67
N SER A 233 3.83 26.41 -19.60
CA SER A 233 3.07 26.44 -18.34
C SER A 233 2.64 25.06 -17.85
N ILE A 234 2.73 24.05 -18.71
CA ILE A 234 2.33 22.66 -18.43
C ILE A 234 3.26 21.71 -19.19
N GLY A 235 3.68 20.64 -18.54
CA GLY A 235 4.64 19.69 -19.10
C GLY A 235 4.79 18.44 -18.25
N VAL A 236 5.73 17.57 -18.63
CA VAL A 236 6.14 16.43 -17.81
C VAL A 236 7.59 16.64 -17.39
N LYS A 237 7.86 16.48 -16.10
CA LYS A 237 9.20 16.52 -15.54
C LYS A 237 9.56 15.14 -14.97
N TYR A 238 10.86 14.97 -14.73
CA TYR A 238 11.43 13.75 -14.16
C TYR A 238 12.25 14.12 -12.94
N LEU A 239 12.12 13.35 -11.87
CA LEU A 239 13.06 13.35 -10.76
C LEU A 239 13.29 11.91 -10.33
N ASP A 240 14.55 11.52 -10.29
CA ASP A 240 14.96 10.20 -9.85
C ASP A 240 14.46 9.93 -8.42
N ALA A 241 14.04 8.69 -8.15
CA ALA A 241 13.46 8.26 -6.88
C ALA A 241 12.21 9.02 -6.37
N PHE A 242 11.58 9.91 -7.16
CA PHE A 242 10.34 10.59 -6.76
C PHE A 242 9.19 9.61 -6.45
N GLY A 243 9.17 8.42 -7.07
CA GLY A 243 8.24 7.34 -6.72
C GLY A 243 8.27 6.94 -5.25
N SER A 244 9.44 6.99 -4.59
CA SER A 244 9.57 6.69 -3.17
C SER A 244 8.88 7.74 -2.29
N LEU A 245 8.92 9.02 -2.68
CA LEU A 245 8.25 10.11 -1.97
C LEU A 245 6.74 10.06 -2.10
N GLN A 246 6.20 9.37 -3.11
CA GLN A 246 4.78 9.06 -3.24
C GLN A 246 4.33 7.92 -2.33
N GLY A 247 5.26 7.30 -1.60
CA GLY A 247 4.99 6.17 -0.71
C GLY A 247 5.03 4.82 -1.42
N ARG A 248 5.43 4.73 -2.69
CA ARG A 248 5.47 3.44 -3.43
C ARG A 248 6.52 2.51 -2.84
N TYR A 249 6.09 1.63 -1.94
CA TYR A 249 6.97 0.79 -1.14
C TYR A 249 7.57 -0.33 -1.98
N TYR A 250 8.88 -0.54 -1.86
CA TYR A 250 9.71 -1.47 -2.65
C TYR A 250 9.71 -1.32 -4.18
N ASN A 251 8.79 -0.54 -4.78
CA ASN A 251 8.77 -0.31 -6.22
C ASN A 251 9.96 0.53 -6.72
N TYR A 252 10.55 1.36 -5.86
CA TYR A 252 11.77 2.12 -6.16
C TYR A 252 13.06 1.28 -6.19
N LYS A 253 12.99 -0.02 -5.85
CA LYS A 253 14.16 -0.93 -5.83
C LYS A 253 14.19 -1.87 -7.03
N GLN A 254 13.18 -1.84 -7.91
CA GLN A 254 13.06 -2.77 -9.03
C GLN A 254 12.84 -2.00 -10.32
N ALA A 255 13.74 -2.22 -11.28
CA ALA A 255 13.63 -1.59 -12.57
C ALA A 255 12.40 -2.10 -13.36
N PRO A 256 11.72 -1.21 -14.09
CA PRO A 256 11.98 0.23 -14.14
C PRO A 256 11.33 0.95 -12.94
N ASP A 257 12.07 1.90 -12.36
CA ASP A 257 11.59 2.68 -11.23
C ASP A 257 10.36 3.49 -11.64
N HIS A 258 9.23 3.16 -11.02
CA HIS A 258 7.93 3.72 -11.33
C HIS A 258 7.66 5.05 -10.60
N GLY A 259 6.86 5.91 -11.21
CA GLY A 259 6.43 7.16 -10.60
C GLY A 259 7.47 8.28 -10.59
N ASN A 260 8.60 8.16 -11.29
CA ASN A 260 9.62 9.21 -11.34
C ASN A 260 9.30 10.33 -12.33
N ARG A 261 8.31 10.13 -13.22
CA ARG A 261 7.74 11.19 -14.07
C ARG A 261 6.43 11.70 -13.48
N PHE A 262 6.15 12.97 -13.70
CA PHE A 262 4.95 13.61 -13.17
C PHE A 262 4.53 14.78 -14.06
N LEU A 263 3.22 15.04 -14.08
CA LEU A 263 2.68 16.29 -14.61
C LEU A 263 3.25 17.45 -13.79
N TRP A 264 3.68 18.48 -14.47
CA TRP A 264 4.13 19.74 -13.88
C TRP A 264 3.32 20.89 -14.46
N MET A 265 2.87 21.79 -13.61
CA MET A 265 2.10 22.98 -13.97
C MET A 265 2.66 24.20 -13.25
N LYS A 266 2.75 25.33 -13.96
CA LYS A 266 3.13 26.63 -13.42
C LYS A 266 1.95 27.57 -13.48
N SER A 267 1.45 27.96 -12.31
CA SER A 267 0.22 28.72 -12.18
C SER A 267 0.30 30.11 -12.81
N SER A 268 -0.82 30.53 -13.39
CA SER A 268 -1.02 31.85 -13.96
C SER A 268 -2.24 32.52 -13.32
N ARG A 269 -2.23 33.85 -13.27
CA ARG A 269 -3.41 34.63 -12.85
C ARG A 269 -4.45 34.79 -13.96
N LEU A 270 -4.09 34.51 -15.21
CA LEU A 270 -4.95 34.80 -16.36
C LEU A 270 -5.97 33.69 -16.61
N ARG A 271 -5.54 32.43 -16.47
CA ARG A 271 -6.36 31.22 -16.64
C ARG A 271 -5.65 30.03 -16.01
N PRO A 272 -6.35 28.94 -15.67
CA PRO A 272 -5.72 27.72 -15.18
C PRO A 272 -4.96 26.96 -16.27
N ASN A 273 -3.97 26.17 -15.86
CA ASN A 273 -3.52 25.02 -16.61
C ASN A 273 -4.52 23.88 -16.43
N VAL A 274 -4.89 23.22 -17.52
CA VAL A 274 -5.81 22.07 -17.48
C VAL A 274 -5.19 20.88 -18.21
N CYS A 275 -5.18 19.74 -17.54
CA CYS A 275 -4.84 18.43 -18.08
C CYS A 275 -6.06 17.51 -17.94
N SER A 276 -6.52 16.88 -19.02
CA SER A 276 -7.79 16.17 -19.00
C SER A 276 -7.77 14.93 -19.88
N GLN A 277 -8.57 13.92 -19.51
CA GLN A 277 -8.75 12.71 -20.30
C GLN A 277 -10.16 12.14 -20.12
N GLU A 278 -10.76 11.64 -21.21
CA GLU A 278 -12.01 10.89 -21.13
C GLU A 278 -11.76 9.58 -20.36
N ILE A 279 -12.56 9.36 -19.32
CA ILE A 279 -12.66 8.09 -18.61
C ILE A 279 -13.55 7.16 -19.42
N ARG A 280 -13.05 5.99 -19.79
CA ARG A 280 -13.71 5.01 -20.67
C ARG A 280 -14.17 3.77 -19.89
N ASN A 281 -14.96 2.93 -20.57
CA ASN A 281 -15.36 1.61 -20.08
C ASN A 281 -16.04 1.63 -18.71
N LEU A 282 -16.80 2.68 -18.42
CA LEU A 282 -17.59 2.77 -17.21
C LEU A 282 -18.87 1.96 -17.33
N GLN A 283 -19.36 1.45 -16.21
CA GLN A 283 -20.66 0.79 -16.12
C GLN A 283 -21.66 1.76 -15.48
N PRO A 284 -22.72 2.19 -16.21
CA PRO A 284 -23.74 3.06 -15.64
C PRO A 284 -24.31 2.50 -14.34
N GLY A 285 -24.42 3.34 -13.32
CA GLY A 285 -24.87 3.00 -11.98
C GLY A 285 -23.77 2.53 -11.03
N LYS A 286 -22.59 2.10 -11.52
CA LYS A 286 -21.48 1.63 -10.67
C LYS A 286 -20.67 2.80 -10.11
N LEU A 287 -20.17 2.67 -8.87
CA LEU A 287 -19.23 3.61 -8.28
C LEU A 287 -17.78 3.34 -8.75
N TYR A 288 -17.05 4.44 -8.92
CA TYR A 288 -15.63 4.48 -9.23
C TYR A 288 -14.95 5.52 -8.34
N SER A 289 -13.64 5.38 -8.16
CA SER A 289 -12.81 6.37 -7.48
C SER A 289 -11.66 6.81 -8.38
N VAL A 290 -11.32 8.11 -8.30
CA VAL A 290 -10.05 8.65 -8.79
C VAL A 290 -9.17 8.93 -7.58
N LYS A 291 -7.96 8.37 -7.59
CA LYS A 291 -6.88 8.72 -6.67
C LYS A 291 -5.82 9.51 -7.44
N ALA A 292 -5.30 10.58 -6.85
CA ALA A 292 -4.18 11.33 -7.38
C ALA A 292 -3.33 11.90 -6.25
N LEU A 293 -2.04 12.09 -6.52
CA LEU A 293 -1.09 12.71 -5.61
C LEU A 293 -0.62 14.03 -6.20
N SER A 294 -0.56 15.08 -5.38
CA SER A 294 0.03 16.37 -5.79
C SER A 294 1.09 16.86 -4.83
N GLY A 295 2.02 17.66 -5.32
CA GLY A 295 3.11 18.22 -4.53
C GLY A 295 3.51 19.62 -4.98
N ASP A 296 4.21 20.35 -4.12
CA ASP A 296 4.84 21.62 -4.51
C ASP A 296 6.23 21.33 -5.09
N TYR A 297 6.46 21.79 -6.32
CA TYR A 297 7.70 21.50 -7.03
C TYR A 297 8.91 22.22 -6.42
N ALA A 298 8.70 23.43 -5.90
CA ALA A 298 9.78 24.19 -5.27
C ALA A 298 10.19 23.54 -3.94
N ASP A 299 9.24 23.03 -3.15
CA ASP A 299 9.57 22.27 -1.94
C ASP A 299 10.32 20.97 -2.28
N LEU A 300 9.93 20.28 -3.35
CA LEU A 300 10.63 19.07 -3.82
C LEU A 300 12.10 19.36 -4.16
N LEU A 301 12.35 20.40 -4.96
CA LEU A 301 13.70 20.73 -5.40
C LEU A 301 14.56 21.34 -4.28
N ASN A 302 13.95 22.14 -3.40
CA ASN A 302 14.70 22.90 -2.40
C ASN A 302 14.75 22.19 -1.03
N GLY A 303 14.12 21.03 -0.87
CA GLY A 303 14.06 20.36 0.44
C GLY A 303 13.16 21.10 1.43
N GLY A 304 12.00 21.54 0.97
CA GLY A 304 10.95 22.14 1.77
C GLY A 304 10.18 21.09 2.58
N ASP A 305 9.90 21.40 3.84
CA ASP A 305 9.15 20.56 4.79
C ASP A 305 7.91 21.35 5.26
N ALA A 306 7.06 21.72 4.29
CA ALA A 306 5.92 22.59 4.51
C ALA A 306 4.61 21.83 4.33
N LYS A 307 3.88 21.63 5.43
CA LYS A 307 2.50 21.11 5.39
C LYS A 307 1.56 22.17 4.80
N LYS A 308 0.95 21.89 3.65
CA LYS A 308 -0.03 22.77 3.00
C LYS A 308 -0.95 22.02 2.02
N ILE A 309 -2.18 22.50 1.89
CA ILE A 309 -3.09 22.15 0.81
C ILE A 309 -2.74 22.99 -0.42
N LEU A 310 -2.56 22.33 -1.55
CA LEU A 310 -2.26 22.95 -2.84
C LEU A 310 -3.56 23.28 -3.57
N ALA A 311 -3.54 24.37 -4.34
CA ALA A 311 -4.64 24.79 -5.21
C ALA A 311 -4.78 23.91 -6.47
N LEU A 312 -4.54 22.60 -6.37
CA LEU A 312 -4.75 21.65 -7.47
C LEU A 312 -6.11 20.98 -7.27
N SER A 313 -6.96 20.99 -8.30
CA SER A 313 -8.23 20.27 -8.30
C SER A 313 -8.16 19.03 -9.18
N VAL A 314 -8.88 18.00 -8.74
CA VAL A 314 -9.21 16.80 -9.51
C VAL A 314 -10.73 16.74 -9.56
N SER A 315 -11.32 16.78 -10.75
CA SER A 315 -12.77 16.79 -10.91
C SER A 315 -13.23 15.82 -12.00
N ILE A 316 -14.50 15.42 -11.89
CA ILE A 316 -15.15 14.50 -12.83
C ILE A 316 -16.37 15.20 -13.40
N GLU A 317 -16.40 15.36 -14.72
CA GLU A 317 -17.57 15.86 -15.44
C GLU A 317 -18.32 14.69 -16.09
N GLY A 318 -19.64 14.84 -16.23
CA GLY A 318 -20.47 13.79 -16.83
C GLY A 318 -20.73 12.58 -15.91
N ALA A 319 -20.59 12.75 -14.59
CA ALA A 319 -20.90 11.75 -13.58
C ALA A 319 -21.52 12.39 -12.32
N GLU A 320 -22.09 11.57 -11.44
CA GLU A 320 -22.58 12.01 -10.14
C GLU A 320 -21.47 11.86 -9.09
N VAL A 321 -20.87 12.97 -8.64
CA VAL A 321 -19.82 12.95 -7.62
C VAL A 321 -20.43 12.74 -6.22
N ILE A 322 -19.86 11.80 -5.45
CA ILE A 322 -20.23 11.51 -4.07
C ILE A 322 -19.32 12.31 -3.14
N ALA A 323 -19.77 13.50 -2.76
CA ALA A 323 -18.97 14.46 -2.01
C ALA A 323 -18.50 13.90 -0.65
N GLU A 324 -19.34 13.14 0.04
CA GLU A 324 -19.06 12.61 1.39
C GLU A 324 -17.95 11.55 1.39
N LYS A 325 -17.63 10.98 0.22
CA LYS A 325 -16.54 10.00 0.05
C LYS A 325 -15.30 10.62 -0.63
N SER A 326 -15.40 11.88 -1.06
CA SER A 326 -14.35 12.60 -1.76
C SER A 326 -13.62 13.55 -0.82
N PHE A 327 -12.30 13.66 -0.95
CA PHE A 327 -11.49 14.52 -0.08
C PHE A 327 -10.16 14.90 -0.73
N GLN A 328 -9.53 15.91 -0.13
CA GLN A 328 -8.12 16.25 -0.32
C GLN A 328 -7.48 16.35 1.07
N GLU A 329 -6.35 15.69 1.29
CA GLU A 329 -5.65 15.70 2.58
C GLU A 329 -4.14 15.80 2.40
N GLU A 330 -3.45 16.53 3.29
CA GLU A 330 -1.99 16.54 3.29
C GLU A 330 -1.40 15.31 3.98
N TRP A 331 -0.33 14.78 3.40
CA TRP A 331 0.44 13.71 4.01
C TRP A 331 1.93 13.95 3.83
N ARG A 332 2.72 13.27 4.66
CA ARG A 332 4.17 13.42 4.73
C ARG A 332 4.84 12.12 4.30
N SER A 333 5.83 12.21 3.41
CA SER A 333 6.72 11.08 3.04
C SER A 333 7.15 10.27 4.28
N ASN A 334 7.20 8.94 4.12
CA ASN A 334 7.52 8.05 5.24
C ASN A 334 8.96 8.22 5.72
N GLU A 335 9.89 8.33 4.77
CA GLU A 335 11.32 8.43 5.03
C GLU A 335 11.84 9.82 4.67
N PRO A 336 12.82 10.33 5.44
CA PRO A 336 13.42 11.62 5.13
C PRO A 336 14.30 11.49 3.87
N SER A 337 14.16 12.46 2.97
CA SER A 337 14.83 12.52 1.68
C SER A 337 16.05 13.42 1.70
N ALA A 338 17.10 13.04 0.96
CA ALA A 338 18.27 13.89 0.70
C ALA A 338 18.24 14.55 -0.69
N MET A 339 17.13 14.47 -1.44
CA MET A 339 17.06 14.89 -2.86
C MET A 339 17.04 16.41 -3.08
N GLY A 340 16.95 17.22 -2.03
CA GLY A 340 16.76 18.67 -2.11
C GLY A 340 18.06 19.47 -2.04
N ALA A 341 18.07 20.66 -2.64
CA ALA A 341 19.25 21.53 -2.70
C ALA A 341 19.72 22.09 -1.33
N ARG A 342 18.85 22.10 -0.31
CA ARG A 342 19.13 22.65 1.04
C ARG A 342 20.23 21.89 1.80
N GLY A 343 20.64 20.71 1.33
CA GLY A 343 21.53 19.82 2.08
C GLY A 343 20.86 19.22 3.32
N GLY A 344 21.40 18.11 3.82
CA GLY A 344 20.76 17.32 4.87
C GLY A 344 19.54 16.56 4.37
N THR A 345 18.67 16.14 5.29
CA THR A 345 17.43 15.43 4.96
C THR A 345 16.18 16.24 5.31
N TYR A 346 15.09 16.01 4.57
CA TYR A 346 13.79 16.67 4.77
C TYR A 346 12.66 15.67 4.56
N TYR A 347 11.50 15.92 5.17
CA TYR A 347 10.28 15.23 4.80
C TYR A 347 9.53 16.04 3.76
N TYR A 348 9.20 15.42 2.63
CA TYR A 348 8.35 16.02 1.62
C TYR A 348 6.87 15.89 2.00
N TRP A 349 6.11 16.97 1.85
CA TRP A 349 4.65 16.99 2.02
C TRP A 349 3.95 17.00 0.67
N MET A 350 2.91 16.20 0.56
CA MET A 350 2.08 16.02 -0.62
C MET A 350 0.61 16.11 -0.24
N ASN A 351 -0.28 16.14 -1.23
CA ASN A 351 -1.71 15.96 -1.02
C ASN A 351 -2.19 14.71 -1.72
N LEU A 352 -3.03 13.95 -1.01
CA LEU A 352 -3.82 12.85 -1.55
C LEU A 352 -5.19 13.40 -1.95
N HIS A 353 -5.56 13.20 -3.20
CA HIS A 353 -6.89 13.50 -3.73
C HIS A 353 -7.65 12.20 -3.92
N ARG A 354 -8.90 12.17 -3.44
CA ARG A 354 -9.85 11.12 -3.75
C ARG A 354 -11.15 11.73 -4.23
N VAL A 355 -11.60 11.33 -5.43
CA VAL A 355 -12.93 11.68 -5.95
C VAL A 355 -13.71 10.42 -6.22
N VAL A 356 -14.81 10.20 -5.50
CA VAL A 356 -15.70 9.07 -5.72
C VAL A 356 -16.88 9.55 -6.55
N PHE A 357 -17.26 8.79 -7.57
CA PHE A 357 -18.36 9.16 -8.45
C PHE A 357 -19.14 7.93 -8.92
N ARG A 358 -20.44 8.13 -9.17
CA ARG A 358 -21.30 7.16 -9.84
C ARG A 358 -21.33 7.46 -11.32
N ALA A 359 -20.98 6.47 -12.13
CA ALA A 359 -21.05 6.60 -13.57
C ALA A 359 -22.51 6.72 -14.00
N THR A 360 -22.85 7.74 -14.78
CA THR A 360 -24.20 7.91 -15.37
C THR A 360 -24.25 7.39 -16.81
N SER A 361 -23.09 7.19 -17.43
CA SER A 361 -22.90 6.68 -18.79
C SER A 361 -21.66 5.78 -18.87
N GLY A 362 -21.33 5.28 -20.07
CA GLY A 362 -20.10 4.52 -20.31
C GLY A 362 -18.82 5.35 -20.30
N GLN A 363 -18.95 6.68 -20.20
CA GLN A 363 -17.87 7.65 -20.24
C GLN A 363 -18.08 8.76 -19.20
N ALA A 364 -16.98 9.38 -18.79
CA ALA A 364 -16.95 10.61 -18.00
C ALA A 364 -15.67 11.38 -18.38
N GLN A 365 -15.49 12.60 -17.87
CA GLN A 365 -14.30 13.40 -18.15
C GLN A 365 -13.53 13.63 -16.85
N LEU A 366 -12.27 13.17 -16.80
CA LEU A 366 -11.32 13.54 -15.75
C LEU A 366 -10.67 14.88 -16.11
N VAL A 367 -10.66 15.81 -15.17
CA VAL A 367 -10.03 17.12 -15.30
C VAL A 367 -9.12 17.37 -14.09
N ILE A 368 -7.87 17.70 -14.37
CA ILE A 368 -6.86 18.13 -13.40
C ILE A 368 -6.51 19.57 -13.71
N SER A 369 -6.61 20.45 -12.72
CA SER A 369 -6.38 21.88 -12.89
C SER A 369 -5.54 22.43 -11.74
N ASP A 370 -4.66 23.39 -12.00
CA ASP A 370 -3.87 24.08 -10.97
C ASP A 370 -4.59 25.26 -10.30
N TRP A 371 -5.92 25.32 -10.48
CA TRP A 371 -6.85 26.13 -9.67
C TRP A 371 -7.80 25.20 -8.90
N ALA A 372 -8.31 25.62 -7.74
CA ALA A 372 -9.15 24.79 -6.88
C ALA A 372 -10.61 24.65 -7.35
N GLY A 373 -10.97 25.26 -8.49
CA GLY A 373 -12.29 25.17 -9.14
C GLY A 373 -13.00 26.50 -9.35
N GLY A 374 -12.41 27.62 -8.91
CA GLY A 374 -12.95 28.97 -9.09
C GLY A 374 -12.71 29.58 -10.48
N ARG A 375 -13.30 30.77 -10.71
CA ARG A 375 -12.92 31.67 -11.83
C ARG A 375 -11.73 32.57 -11.46
N GLU A 376 -11.20 32.41 -10.27
CA GLU A 376 -10.07 33.19 -9.73
C GLU A 376 -8.91 32.25 -9.37
N PRO A 377 -7.66 32.72 -9.47
CA PRO A 377 -6.50 31.94 -9.08
C PRO A 377 -6.46 31.75 -7.56
N ASP A 378 -6.63 30.51 -7.10
CA ASP A 378 -6.66 30.14 -5.67
C ASP A 378 -5.25 29.91 -5.06
N GLY A 379 -4.19 29.99 -5.88
CA GLY A 379 -2.79 29.81 -5.47
C GLY A 379 -1.88 31.00 -5.83
N PRO A 380 -0.68 31.10 -5.23
CA PRO A 380 0.31 32.10 -5.62
C PRO A 380 0.64 32.00 -7.10
N ALA A 381 0.67 33.14 -7.79
CA ALA A 381 1.06 33.18 -9.20
C ALA A 381 2.50 32.70 -9.39
N GLY A 382 2.70 31.85 -10.39
CA GLY A 382 3.99 31.23 -10.66
C GLY A 382 4.33 30.07 -9.72
N GLN A 383 3.42 29.67 -8.81
CA GLN A 383 3.58 28.44 -8.05
C GLN A 383 3.66 27.26 -9.02
N GLU A 384 4.64 26.39 -8.80
CA GLU A 384 4.84 25.18 -9.59
C GLU A 384 4.26 23.99 -8.81
N THR A 385 3.23 23.35 -9.36
CA THR A 385 2.61 22.15 -8.79
C THR A 385 2.95 20.93 -9.62
N ILE A 386 3.02 19.77 -8.97
CA ILE A 386 3.21 18.48 -9.62
C ILE A 386 2.07 17.54 -9.31
N CYS A 387 1.76 16.61 -10.22
CA CYS A 387 0.72 15.62 -10.04
C CYS A 387 1.12 14.25 -10.61
N ASN A 388 0.82 13.18 -9.87
CA ASN A 388 1.11 11.80 -10.25
C ASN A 388 0.16 10.80 -9.57
N PHE A 389 0.37 9.51 -9.83
CA PHE A 389 -0.43 8.37 -9.40
C PHE A 389 -1.90 8.58 -9.73
N ILE A 390 -2.23 8.80 -11.01
CA ILE A 390 -3.62 8.97 -11.43
C ILE A 390 -4.27 7.60 -11.60
N GLU A 391 -4.93 7.11 -10.58
CA GLU A 391 -5.60 5.81 -10.61
C GLU A 391 -7.10 6.02 -10.73
N VAL A 392 -7.74 5.32 -11.68
CA VAL A 392 -9.20 5.27 -11.80
C VAL A 392 -9.63 3.81 -11.71
N GLN A 393 -10.37 3.45 -10.66
CA GLN A 393 -10.77 2.07 -10.41
C GLN A 393 -12.22 1.96 -9.94
N PRO A 394 -12.87 0.78 -10.10
CA PRO A 394 -14.11 0.46 -9.42
C PRO A 394 -14.03 0.78 -7.94
N TYR A 395 -15.09 1.35 -7.35
CA TYR A 395 -15.16 1.64 -5.92
C TYR A 395 -16.16 0.70 -5.23
N LEU A 396 -15.77 0.14 -4.10
CA LEU A 396 -16.61 -0.77 -3.32
C LEU A 396 -17.81 -0.04 -2.70
N GLU A 397 -19.02 -0.40 -3.14
CA GLU A 397 -20.28 0.12 -2.59
C GLU A 397 -20.51 -0.25 -1.11
#